data_AF-A0A1F2Y6M6-F1
#
_entry.id   AF-A0A1F2Y6M6-F1
#
_cell.length_a   1.000
_cell.length_b   1.000
_cell.length_c   1.000
_cell.angle_alpha   90.00
_cell.angle_beta   90.00
_cell.angle_gamma   90.00
#
_symmetry.space_group_name_H-M   'P 1'
#
loop_
_entity.id
_entity.type
_entity.pdbx_description
1 polymer ?
#
loop_
_entity_poly.entity_id
_entity_poly.type
_entity_poly.pdbx_seq_one_letter_code
_entity_poly.pdbx_strand_id
1 'polypeptide(L)'
;MKIKGTCRRCGREFLVEQVLRNGGECPWDGKPFQPDYAVVLVDSLRDAEQAGSTLESALEKTADLEPDFVLDMDSVLARLREHLERLERLHAHGSTRS
;
A
#
# COMPACT_ATOMS: atom_id res chain seq x y z
N MET A 1 -9.64 -5.87 -0.22
CA MET A 1 -9.03 -4.78 -1.01
C MET A 1 -7.76 -5.27 -1.65
N LYS A 2 -7.49 -4.90 -2.92
CA LYS A 2 -6.21 -5.16 -3.59
C LYS A 2 -5.39 -3.88 -3.68
N ILE A 3 -4.14 -3.93 -3.21
CA ILE A 3 -3.25 -2.77 -3.25
C ILE A 3 -2.36 -2.86 -4.48
N LYS A 4 -2.32 -1.78 -5.26
CA LYS A 4 -1.42 -1.63 -6.41
C LYS A 4 -0.33 -0.61 -6.14
N GLY A 5 0.84 -0.83 -6.72
CA GLY A 5 1.95 0.11 -6.74
C GLY A 5 2.54 0.23 -8.13
N THR A 6 3.47 1.16 -8.32
CA THR A 6 4.24 1.29 -9.57
C THR A 6 5.72 1.16 -9.25
N CYS A 7 6.42 0.26 -9.93
CA CYS A 7 7.87 0.15 -9.79
C CYS A 7 8.50 1.39 -10.42
N ARG A 8 9.25 2.15 -9.63
CA ARG A 8 9.87 3.39 -10.12
C ARG A 8 11.09 3.16 -11.00
N ARG A 9 11.65 1.95 -11.02
CA ARG A 9 12.79 1.58 -11.88
C ARG A 9 12.36 1.21 -13.29
N CYS A 10 11.32 0.38 -13.44
CA CYS A 10 10.86 -0.10 -14.75
C CYS A 10 9.53 0.55 -15.21
N GLY A 11 8.91 1.37 -14.38
CA GLY A 11 7.68 2.13 -14.69
C GLY A 11 6.40 1.30 -14.71
N ARG A 12 6.46 0.00 -14.46
CA ARG A 12 5.30 -0.89 -14.54
C ARG A 12 4.53 -0.97 -13.22
N GLU A 13 3.21 -1.01 -13.33
CA GLU A 13 2.31 -1.30 -12.21
C GLU A 13 2.50 -2.74 -11.71
N PHE A 14 2.32 -2.96 -10.42
CA PHE A 14 2.33 -4.26 -9.79
C PHE A 14 1.24 -4.34 -8.72
N LEU A 15 0.80 -5.55 -8.42
CA LEU A 15 -0.01 -5.85 -7.23
C LEU A 15 0.90 -6.22 -6.07
N VAL A 16 0.55 -5.81 -4.85
CA VAL A 16 1.30 -6.17 -3.65
C VAL A 16 1.48 -7.69 -3.56
N GLU A 17 0.43 -8.47 -3.82
CA GLU A 17 0.49 -9.93 -3.87
C GLU A 17 1.60 -10.50 -4.78
N GLN A 18 1.89 -9.86 -5.92
CA GLN A 18 2.99 -10.27 -6.80
C GLN A 18 4.36 -10.02 -6.15
N VAL A 19 4.50 -8.92 -5.40
CA VAL A 19 5.72 -8.58 -4.65
C VAL A 19 5.91 -9.53 -3.47
N LEU A 20 4.83 -9.90 -2.77
CA LEU A 20 4.88 -10.88 -1.69
C LEU A 20 5.37 -12.24 -2.19
N ARG A 21 4.87 -12.70 -3.35
CA ARG A 21 5.31 -13.96 -3.98
C ARG A 21 6.78 -13.94 -4.38
N ASN A 22 7.28 -12.79 -4.80
CA ASN A 22 8.66 -12.62 -5.24
C ASN A 22 9.61 -12.15 -4.12
N GLY A 23 9.19 -12.26 -2.85
CA GLY A 23 10.08 -11.98 -1.71
C GLY A 23 10.51 -10.51 -1.55
N GLY A 24 9.71 -9.56 -2.03
CA GLY A 24 10.04 -8.12 -1.95
C GLY A 24 10.73 -7.57 -3.19
N GLU A 25 10.79 -8.36 -4.27
CA GLU A 25 11.33 -7.96 -5.56
C GLU A 25 10.24 -7.45 -6.51
N CYS A 26 10.66 -6.57 -7.43
CA CYS A 26 9.81 -6.13 -8.53
C CYS A 26 9.50 -7.31 -9.46
N PRO A 27 8.22 -7.60 -9.75
CA PRO A 27 7.85 -8.73 -10.60
C PRO A 27 8.31 -8.65 -12.05
N TRP A 28 8.78 -7.48 -12.48
CA TRP A 28 9.09 -7.20 -13.87
C TRP A 28 10.59 -7.09 -14.15
N ASP A 29 11.35 -6.53 -13.22
CA ASP A 29 12.80 -6.31 -13.39
C ASP A 29 13.66 -7.16 -12.44
N GLY A 30 13.04 -7.92 -11.51
CA GLY A 30 13.72 -8.82 -10.58
C GLY A 30 14.57 -8.12 -9.53
N LYS A 31 14.55 -6.78 -9.44
CA LYS A 31 15.35 -6.05 -8.45
C LYS A 31 14.58 -5.95 -7.12
N PRO A 32 15.24 -6.08 -5.97
CA PRO A 32 14.61 -5.87 -4.66
C PRO A 32 14.15 -4.43 -4.49
N PHE A 33 12.95 -4.19 -3.96
CA PHE A 33 12.49 -2.83 -3.66
C PHE A 33 13.23 -2.21 -2.47
N GLN A 34 13.64 -3.03 -1.51
CA GLN A 34 14.50 -2.66 -0.38
C GLN A 34 15.47 -3.80 -0.08
N PRO A 35 16.74 -3.75 -0.54
CA PRO A 35 17.70 -4.85 -0.38
C PRO A 35 17.95 -5.23 1.08
N ASP A 36 18.11 -4.21 1.94
CA ASP A 36 18.52 -4.42 3.34
C ASP A 36 17.32 -4.75 4.27
N TYR A 37 16.09 -4.55 3.78
CA TYR A 37 14.86 -4.64 4.57
C TYR A 37 13.73 -5.37 3.83
N ALA A 38 14.07 -6.30 2.94
CA ALA A 38 13.10 -6.99 2.09
C ALA A 38 12.01 -7.72 2.91
N VAL A 39 12.39 -8.40 4.00
CA VAL A 39 11.45 -9.09 4.89
C VAL A 39 10.48 -8.10 5.54
N VAL A 40 10.99 -7.02 6.12
CA VAL A 40 10.17 -5.99 6.77
C VAL A 40 9.20 -5.35 5.77
N LEU A 41 9.64 -5.09 4.54
CA LEU A 41 8.79 -4.58 3.47
C LEU A 41 7.67 -5.56 3.13
N VAL A 42 7.99 -6.83 2.93
CA VAL A 42 7.02 -7.89 2.61
C VAL A 42 5.97 -8.02 3.71
N ASP A 43 6.41 -8.07 4.97
CA ASP A 43 5.51 -8.18 6.12
C ASP A 43 4.60 -6.94 6.22
N SER A 44 5.16 -5.74 6.12
CA SER A 44 4.39 -4.50 6.17
C SER A 44 3.35 -4.40 5.04
N LEU A 45 3.71 -4.84 3.83
CA LEU A 45 2.81 -4.84 2.68
C LEU A 45 1.68 -5.87 2.83
N ARG A 46 2.00 -7.07 3.35
CA ARG A 46 1.01 -8.10 3.66
C ARG A 46 0.01 -7.60 4.70
N ASP A 47 0.51 -7.00 5.77
CA ASP A 47 -0.32 -6.45 6.85
C ASP A 47 -1.23 -5.34 6.34
N ALA A 48 -0.72 -4.45 5.48
CA ALA A 48 -1.51 -3.39 4.86
C ALA A 48 -2.66 -3.95 3.99
N GLU A 49 -2.40 -4.96 3.14
CA GLU A 49 -3.43 -5.58 2.30
C GLU A 49 -4.50 -6.31 3.16
N GLN A 50 -4.05 -7.01 4.20
CA GLN A 50 -4.95 -7.73 5.10
C GLN A 50 -5.82 -6.78 5.93
N ALA A 51 -5.22 -5.76 6.57
CA ALA A 51 -5.94 -4.79 7.37
C ALA A 51 -6.91 -3.95 6.52
N GLY A 52 -6.49 -3.55 5.32
CA GLY A 52 -7.37 -2.84 4.39
C GLY A 52 -8.56 -3.67 3.94
N SER A 53 -8.36 -4.97 3.68
CA SER A 53 -9.47 -5.89 3.36
C SER A 53 -10.44 -6.07 4.53
N THR A 54 -9.93 -6.15 5.76
CA THR A 54 -10.76 -6.20 6.97
C THR A 54 -11.57 -4.92 7.15
N LEU A 55 -10.96 -3.75 6.96
CA LEU A 55 -11.65 -2.46 7.06
C LEU A 55 -12.76 -2.34 6.00
N GLU A 56 -12.45 -2.63 4.74
CA GLU A 56 -13.42 -2.63 3.63
C GLU A 56 -14.63 -3.52 3.96
N SER A 57 -14.38 -4.76 4.41
CA SER A 57 -15.44 -5.70 4.77
C SER A 57 -16.28 -5.23 5.98
N ALA A 58 -15.68 -4.54 6.94
CA ALA A 58 -16.39 -4.02 8.11
C ALA A 58 -17.28 -2.83 7.77
N LEU A 59 -16.80 -1.94 6.89
CA LEU A 59 -17.56 -0.79 6.40
C LEU A 59 -18.71 -1.24 5.50
N GLU A 60 -18.50 -2.22 4.62
CA GLU A 60 -19.55 -2.83 3.81
C GLU A 60 -20.69 -3.38 4.70
N LYS A 61 -20.35 -4.24 5.68
CA LYS A 61 -21.33 -4.78 6.62
C LYS A 61 -22.06 -3.71 7.42
N THR A 62 -21.36 -2.63 7.79
CA THR A 62 -21.98 -1.53 8.54
C THR A 62 -22.95 -0.75 7.66
N ALA A 63 -22.62 -0.54 6.38
CA ALA A 63 -23.51 0.09 5.42
C ALA A 63 -24.77 -0.75 5.18
N ASP A 64 -24.63 -2.09 5.09
CA ASP A 64 -25.76 -3.02 4.91
C ASP A 64 -26.75 -3.03 6.08
N LEU A 65 -26.36 -2.54 7.26
CA LEU A 65 -27.25 -2.42 8.42
C LEU A 65 -28.15 -1.18 8.36
N GLU A 66 -27.95 -0.29 7.39
CA GLU A 66 -28.65 1.00 7.26
C GLU A 66 -28.77 1.77 8.59
N PRO A 67 -27.64 2.07 9.26
CA PRO A 67 -27.65 2.66 10.59
C PRO A 67 -28.13 4.12 10.57
N ASP A 68 -28.74 4.57 11.66
CA ASP A 68 -29.13 5.98 11.88
C ASP A 68 -27.93 6.84 12.33
N PHE A 69 -26.82 6.73 11.60
CA PHE A 69 -25.65 7.60 11.74
C PHE A 69 -24.88 7.69 10.42
N VAL A 70 -24.03 8.70 10.32
CA VAL A 70 -23.05 8.84 9.22
C VAL A 70 -21.63 8.77 9.78
N LEU A 71 -20.75 8.09 9.06
CA LEU A 71 -19.32 8.14 9.33
C LEU A 71 -18.70 9.29 8.54
N ASP A 72 -17.81 10.05 9.17
CA ASP A 72 -17.06 11.09 8.49
C ASP A 72 -15.98 10.46 7.59
N MET A 73 -16.14 10.63 6.28
CA MET A 73 -15.25 10.03 5.28
C MET A 73 -13.79 10.48 5.45
N ASP A 74 -13.58 11.77 5.74
CA ASP A 74 -12.23 12.33 5.83
C ASP A 74 -11.50 11.84 7.09
N SER A 75 -12.20 11.57 8.19
CA SER A 75 -11.60 10.97 9.39
C SER A 75 -10.89 9.65 9.12
N VAL A 76 -11.35 8.89 8.10
CA VAL A 76 -10.73 7.63 7.66
C VAL A 76 -9.72 7.90 6.55
N LEU A 77 -10.14 8.56 5.47
CA LEU A 77 -9.33 8.67 4.25
C LEU A 77 -8.15 9.62 4.39
N ALA A 78 -8.25 10.68 5.20
CA ALA A 78 -7.17 11.66 5.34
C ALA A 78 -5.90 11.02 5.92
N ARG A 79 -6.04 10.10 6.87
CA ARG A 79 -4.91 9.38 7.49
C ARG A 79 -4.23 8.44 6.50
N LEU A 80 -5.01 7.71 5.71
CA LEU A 80 -4.47 6.84 4.66
C LEU A 80 -3.74 7.67 3.60
N ARG A 81 -4.32 8.80 3.18
CA ARG A 81 -3.71 9.72 2.23
C ARG A 81 -2.37 10.26 2.73
N GLU A 82 -2.28 10.70 3.99
CA GLU A 82 -1.05 11.22 4.60
C GLU A 82 0.11 10.21 4.51
N HIS A 83 -0.16 8.93 4.78
CA HIS A 83 0.84 7.86 4.70
C HIS A 83 1.28 7.56 3.27
N LEU A 84 0.35 7.54 2.31
CA LEU A 84 0.65 7.31 0.90
C LEU A 84 1.46 8.48 0.30
N GLU A 85 1.07 9.72 0.60
CA GLU A 85 1.83 10.90 0.17
C GLU A 85 3.24 10.91 0.78
N ARG A 86 3.43 10.41 2.00
CA ARG A 86 4.77 10.26 2.57
C ARG A 86 5.62 9.27 1.76
N LEU A 87 5.04 8.14 1.33
CA LEU A 87 5.72 7.18 0.45
C LEU A 87 6.06 7.82 -0.91
N GLU A 88 5.22 8.70 -1.44
CA GLU A 88 5.51 9.47 -2.64
C GLU A 88 6.66 10.47 -2.42
N ARG A 89 6.59 11.28 -1.36
CA ARG A 89 7.54 12.35 -1.01
C ARG A 89 8.93 11.86 -0.61
N LEU A 90 9.06 10.71 0.05
CA LEU A 90 10.36 10.11 0.39
C LEU A 90 11.28 9.93 -0.83
N HIS A 91 10.72 10.03 -2.03
CA HIS A 91 11.47 9.96 -3.27
C HIS A 91 11.91 11.32 -3.81
N ALA A 92 11.22 12.43 -3.50
CA ALA A 92 11.60 13.75 -3.99
C ALA A 92 12.96 14.21 -3.44
N HIS A 93 13.35 13.73 -2.25
CA HIS A 93 14.60 14.10 -1.57
C HIS A 93 15.77 13.12 -1.84
N GLY A 94 15.54 12.01 -2.56
CA GLY A 94 16.58 11.03 -2.90
C GLY A 94 17.27 11.27 -4.24
N SER A 95 16.82 12.24 -5.03
CA SER A 95 17.30 12.49 -6.40
C SER A 95 18.47 13.49 -6.50
N THR A 96 19.07 13.91 -5.37
CA THR A 96 20.14 14.94 -5.31
C THR A 96 21.50 14.39 -4.86
N ARG A 97 21.79 13.11 -5.13
CA ARG A 97 23.16 12.59 -5.04
C ARG A 97 23.51 11.87 -6.34
N SER A 98 24.06 12.64 -7.28
CA SER A 98 24.86 12.17 -8.40
C SER A 98 26.19 12.92 -8.34
#